data_AF-A0A5C9DZT1-F1
#
_entry.id   AF-A0A5C9DZT1-F1
#
_cell.length_a   1.000
_cell.length_b   1.000
_cell.length_c   1.000
_cell.angle_alpha   90.00
_cell.angle_beta   90.00
_cell.angle_gamma   90.00
#
_symmetry.space_group_name_H-M   'P 1'
#
loop_
_entity.id
_entity.type
_entity.pdbx_description
1 polymer ?
#
loop_
_entity_poly.entity_id
_entity_poly.type
_entity_poly.pdbx_seq_one_letter_code
_entity_poly.pdbx_strand_id
1 'polypeptide(L)'
;MMGMIDGKNLDIEKIAKKAILDKVFIVKLLKGIRSKDSTIRETSFNVVNYMSEHKPNSIYSEFNSFVQLLHSPNTYHQYIAINILANLACADPENKFKPVFEEYFGLFSIGKTIVPAQLAKNSGKIAKVRTDLRTQITEKLLKIDSIHHGKQKELIKSYIIESFDKYFKEAEQKEQIFKFVKSQLHSKSPKTKKAAKTFLKKWEKTTFIASNI
;
A
#
# COMPACT_ATOMS: atom_id res chain seq x y z
N MET A 1 -11.74 -18.04 -8.72
CA MET A 1 -11.01 -19.24 -8.27
C MET A 1 -9.69 -18.78 -7.70
N MET A 2 -9.59 -18.71 -6.38
CA MET A 2 -8.36 -18.39 -5.64
C MET A 2 -8.46 -19.17 -4.32
N GLY A 3 -8.56 -20.48 -4.48
CA GLY A 3 -8.30 -21.42 -3.41
C GLY A 3 -6.80 -21.64 -3.36
N MET A 4 -6.23 -21.45 -2.18
CA MET A 4 -5.09 -22.17 -1.60
C MET A 4 -4.54 -21.29 -0.47
N ILE A 5 -5.07 -21.50 0.73
CA ILE A 5 -4.25 -21.40 1.94
C ILE A 5 -4.58 -22.67 2.73
N ASP A 6 -3.93 -23.76 2.34
CA ASP A 6 -3.69 -24.84 3.26
C ASP A 6 -2.24 -25.26 3.07
N GLY A 7 -1.38 -24.65 3.88
CA GLY A 7 0.06 -24.68 3.73
C GLY A 7 0.76 -24.47 5.06
N LYS A 8 0.38 -25.28 6.06
CA LYS A 8 0.88 -25.30 7.44
C LYS A 8 0.64 -23.99 8.19
N ASN A 9 0.05 -24.10 9.37
CA ASN A 9 -0.16 -22.99 10.30
C ASN A 9 1.21 -22.52 10.85
N LEU A 10 2.05 -21.94 9.98
CA LEU A 10 3.26 -21.24 10.35
C LEU A 10 2.81 -20.01 11.11
N ASP A 11 3.09 -20.01 12.41
CA ASP A 11 2.85 -18.86 13.26
C ASP A 11 3.84 -17.75 12.87
N ILE A 12 3.44 -16.98 11.84
CA ILE A 12 4.22 -15.87 11.27
C ILE A 12 4.59 -14.87 12.37
N GLU A 13 3.69 -14.64 13.31
CA GLU A 13 3.93 -13.77 14.46
C GLU A 13 5.05 -14.32 15.34
N LYS A 14 4.98 -15.60 15.73
CA LYS A 14 6.04 -16.23 16.53
C LYS A 14 7.38 -16.24 15.81
N ILE A 15 7.40 -16.49 14.51
CA ILE A 15 8.61 -16.46 13.70
C ILE A 15 9.18 -15.04 13.63
N ALA A 16 8.32 -14.03 13.39
CA ALA A 16 8.71 -12.63 13.35
C ALA A 16 9.28 -12.16 14.70
N LYS A 17 8.62 -12.51 15.82
CA LYS A 17 9.09 -12.23 17.18
C LYS A 17 10.49 -12.79 17.43
N LYS A 18 10.76 -14.01 16.95
CA LYS A 18 12.12 -14.60 17.00
C LYS A 18 13.12 -13.84 16.11
N ALA A 19 12.71 -13.51 14.88
CA ALA A 19 13.58 -12.83 13.91
C ALA A 19 14.01 -11.43 14.37
N ILE A 20 13.13 -10.68 15.06
CA ILE A 20 13.45 -9.34 15.60
C ILE A 20 14.67 -9.37 16.53
N LEU A 21 14.92 -10.49 17.22
CA LEU A 21 16.03 -10.65 18.15
C LEU A 21 17.28 -11.28 17.52
N ASP A 22 17.21 -11.67 16.25
CA ASP A 22 18.26 -12.42 15.55
C ASP A 22 18.58 -11.81 14.18
N LYS A 23 19.64 -10.99 14.15
CA LYS A 23 20.12 -10.34 12.91
C LYS A 23 20.49 -11.35 11.82
N VAL A 24 21.03 -12.52 12.17
CA VAL A 24 21.38 -13.55 11.19
C VAL A 24 20.10 -14.10 10.56
N PHE A 25 19.05 -14.27 11.35
CA PHE A 25 17.76 -14.71 10.83
C PHE A 25 17.12 -13.66 9.93
N ILE A 26 17.20 -12.36 10.28
CA ILE A 26 16.76 -11.27 9.38
C ILE A 26 17.46 -11.37 8.02
N VAL A 27 18.79 -11.53 8.00
CA VAL A 27 19.54 -11.69 6.73
C VAL A 27 19.05 -12.90 5.93
N LYS A 28 18.73 -14.02 6.57
CA LYS A 28 18.15 -15.20 5.90
C LYS A 28 16.78 -14.90 5.29
N LEU A 29 15.91 -14.20 6.01
CA LEU A 29 14.60 -13.79 5.51
C LEU A 29 14.72 -12.84 4.31
N LEU A 30 15.64 -11.86 4.36
CA LEU A 30 15.91 -10.94 3.25
C LEU A 30 16.51 -11.63 2.02
N LYS A 31 17.29 -12.70 2.20
CA LYS A 31 17.67 -13.57 1.08
C LYS A 31 16.45 -14.33 0.55
N GLY A 32 15.60 -14.80 1.46
CA GLY A 32 14.39 -15.53 1.16
C GLY A 32 13.39 -14.76 0.29
N ILE A 33 13.17 -13.45 0.52
CA ILE A 33 12.25 -12.64 -0.31
C ILE A 33 12.70 -12.53 -1.78
N ARG A 34 13.96 -12.87 -2.09
CA ARG A 34 14.53 -12.92 -3.45
C ARG A 34 14.68 -14.34 -3.99
N SER A 35 14.24 -15.35 -3.24
CA SER A 35 14.34 -16.76 -3.63
C SER A 35 13.56 -17.04 -4.91
N LYS A 36 14.09 -17.94 -5.75
CA LYS A 36 13.36 -18.46 -6.91
C LYS A 36 12.22 -19.39 -6.48
N ASP A 37 12.39 -20.09 -5.37
CA ASP A 37 11.36 -20.93 -4.74
C ASP A 37 10.22 -20.04 -4.21
N SER A 38 8.99 -20.28 -4.70
CA SER A 38 7.82 -19.48 -4.35
C SER A 38 7.40 -19.62 -2.90
N THR A 39 7.52 -20.81 -2.32
CA THR A 39 7.14 -21.09 -0.94
C THR A 39 8.09 -20.40 0.03
N ILE A 40 9.40 -20.48 -0.23
CA ILE A 40 10.42 -19.76 0.55
C ILE A 40 10.20 -18.27 0.44
N ARG A 41 9.96 -17.76 -0.78
CA ARG A 41 9.77 -16.35 -1.05
C ARG A 41 8.54 -15.78 -0.36
N GLU A 42 7.40 -16.45 -0.48
CA GLU A 42 6.15 -16.05 0.14
C GLU A 42 6.22 -16.12 1.66
N THR A 43 6.76 -17.21 2.22
CA THR A 43 6.93 -17.35 3.67
C THR A 43 7.84 -16.25 4.23
N SER A 44 8.97 -15.99 3.55
CA SER A 44 9.90 -14.93 3.97
C SER A 44 9.26 -13.56 3.87
N PHE A 45 8.51 -13.29 2.80
CA PHE A 45 7.77 -12.05 2.64
C PHE A 45 6.74 -11.87 3.77
N ASN A 46 5.95 -12.90 4.10
CA ASN A 46 4.94 -12.80 5.15
C ASN A 46 5.54 -12.44 6.51
N VAL A 47 6.68 -13.06 6.86
CA VAL A 47 7.42 -12.74 8.09
C VAL A 47 7.97 -11.31 8.06
N VAL A 48 8.67 -10.91 6.99
CA VAL A 48 9.25 -9.56 6.88
C VAL A 48 8.16 -8.49 6.84
N ASN A 49 7.05 -8.74 6.15
CA ASN A 49 5.91 -7.83 6.10
C ASN A 49 5.28 -7.66 7.49
N TYR A 50 5.09 -8.75 8.24
CA TYR A 50 4.64 -8.67 9.63
C TYR A 50 5.59 -7.84 10.49
N MET A 51 6.90 -8.07 10.39
CA MET A 51 7.92 -7.28 11.10
C MET A 51 7.83 -5.79 10.73
N SER A 52 7.70 -5.48 9.43
CA SER A 52 7.59 -4.10 8.94
C SER A 52 6.36 -3.38 9.49
N GLU A 53 5.24 -4.09 9.68
CA GLU A 53 3.99 -3.50 10.15
C GLU A 53 3.97 -3.29 11.68
N HIS A 54 4.59 -4.19 12.45
CA HIS A 54 4.49 -4.19 13.92
C HIS A 54 5.75 -3.66 14.63
N LYS A 55 6.93 -3.80 14.01
CA LYS A 55 8.23 -3.38 14.54
C LYS A 55 9.12 -2.82 13.42
N PRO A 56 8.69 -1.77 12.68
CA PRO A 56 9.40 -1.27 11.49
C PRO A 56 10.88 -0.94 11.74
N ASN A 57 11.21 -0.41 12.93
CA ASN A 57 12.58 -0.09 13.32
C ASN A 57 13.54 -1.30 13.25
N SER A 58 13.05 -2.54 13.44
CA SER A 58 13.91 -3.73 13.44
C SER A 58 14.47 -4.09 12.05
N ILE A 59 13.88 -3.54 10.98
CA ILE A 59 14.32 -3.79 9.60
C ILE A 59 14.58 -2.50 8.81
N TYR A 60 14.52 -1.33 9.46
CA TYR A 60 14.67 -0.04 8.78
C TYR A 60 16.08 0.15 8.17
N SER A 61 17.12 -0.47 8.74
CA SER A 61 18.47 -0.48 8.15
C SER A 61 18.50 -1.05 6.73
N GLU A 62 17.50 -1.85 6.37
CA GLU A 62 17.37 -2.53 5.07
C GLU A 62 16.50 -1.75 4.08
N PHE A 63 16.11 -0.51 4.38
CA PHE A 63 15.24 0.30 3.54
C PHE A 63 15.68 0.30 2.07
N ASN A 64 16.97 0.55 1.82
CA ASN A 64 17.53 0.60 0.47
C ASN A 64 17.49 -0.77 -0.23
N SER A 65 17.60 -1.87 0.52
CA SER A 65 17.45 -3.23 -0.02
C SER A 65 16.05 -3.48 -0.57
N PHE A 66 15.01 -2.84 0.00
CA PHE A 66 13.64 -2.88 -0.50
C PHE A 66 13.40 -1.92 -1.65
N VAL A 67 14.02 -0.73 -1.65
CA VAL A 67 13.97 0.21 -2.80
C VAL A 67 14.44 -0.49 -4.08
N GLN A 68 15.55 -1.23 -4.03
CA GLN A 68 16.05 -2.00 -5.17
C GLN A 68 15.01 -2.97 -5.78
N LEU A 69 14.05 -3.46 -4.99
CA LEU A 69 13.01 -4.37 -5.48
C LEU A 69 11.96 -3.67 -6.35
N LEU A 70 11.81 -2.34 -6.26
CA LEU A 70 10.92 -1.55 -7.13
C LEU A 70 11.31 -1.67 -8.60
N HIS A 71 12.63 -1.76 -8.88
CA HIS A 71 13.18 -1.85 -10.23
C HIS A 71 13.29 -3.29 -10.76
N SER A 72 12.83 -4.28 -9.99
CA SER A 72 12.93 -5.67 -10.43
C SER A 72 11.97 -5.96 -11.58
N PRO A 73 12.38 -6.74 -12.61
CA PRO A 73 11.46 -7.21 -13.65
C PRO A 73 10.42 -8.20 -13.09
N ASN A 74 10.67 -8.77 -11.90
CA ASN A 74 9.72 -9.63 -11.22
C ASN A 74 8.68 -8.79 -10.46
N THR A 75 7.43 -8.87 -10.90
CA THR A 75 6.32 -8.14 -10.26
C THR A 75 6.02 -8.56 -8.84
N TYR A 76 6.42 -9.78 -8.44
CA TYR A 76 6.31 -10.20 -7.05
C TYR A 76 7.31 -9.43 -6.16
N HIS A 77 8.50 -9.11 -6.67
CA HIS A 77 9.46 -8.26 -5.96
C HIS A 77 8.93 -6.83 -5.81
N GLN A 78 8.34 -6.27 -6.86
CA GLN A 78 7.67 -4.97 -6.77
C GLN A 78 6.53 -5.00 -5.74
N TYR A 79 5.73 -6.07 -5.72
CA TYR A 79 4.70 -6.29 -4.71
C TYR A 79 5.26 -6.35 -3.28
N ILE A 80 6.40 -7.03 -3.06
CA ILE A 80 7.10 -7.03 -1.77
C ILE A 80 7.50 -5.61 -1.38
N ALA A 81 8.17 -4.89 -2.30
CA ALA A 81 8.69 -3.55 -2.09
C ALA A 81 7.60 -2.57 -1.65
N ILE A 82 6.48 -2.51 -2.39
CA ILE A 82 5.40 -1.55 -2.11
C ILE A 82 4.73 -1.78 -0.76
N ASN A 83 4.64 -3.03 -0.30
CA ASN A 83 4.04 -3.33 0.99
C ASN A 83 4.98 -2.95 2.14
N ILE A 84 6.25 -3.34 2.06
CA ILE A 84 7.23 -3.08 3.11
C ILE A 84 7.54 -1.59 3.22
N LEU A 85 7.83 -0.90 2.11
CA LEU A 85 8.16 0.53 2.13
C LEU A 85 7.01 1.38 2.68
N ALA A 86 5.76 1.02 2.39
CA ALA A 86 4.60 1.71 2.95
C ALA A 86 4.48 1.53 4.47
N ASN A 87 4.83 0.35 4.99
CA ASN A 87 4.86 0.11 6.43
C ASN A 87 6.04 0.86 7.08
N LEU A 88 7.20 0.93 6.42
CA LEU A 88 8.37 1.66 6.93
C LEU A 88 8.19 3.18 6.92
N ALA A 89 7.25 3.73 6.13
CA ALA A 89 7.03 5.17 6.05
C ALA A 89 6.62 5.83 7.40
N CYS A 90 6.10 5.07 8.37
CA CYS A 90 5.80 5.58 9.71
C CYS A 90 7.02 5.67 10.63
N ALA A 91 8.14 5.07 10.23
CA ALA A 91 9.39 4.96 10.98
C ALA A 91 10.57 5.33 10.08
N ASP A 92 10.49 6.50 9.45
CA ASP A 92 11.44 7.00 8.46
C ASP A 92 12.19 8.26 8.95
N PRO A 93 13.02 8.17 10.01
CA PRO A 93 13.69 9.33 10.59
C PRO A 93 14.71 9.99 9.64
N GLU A 94 15.28 9.21 8.70
CA GLU A 94 16.23 9.71 7.71
C GLU A 94 15.51 10.22 6.44
N ASN A 95 14.18 10.25 6.42
CA ASN A 95 13.36 10.69 5.29
C ASN A 95 13.70 9.98 3.96
N LYS A 96 14.04 8.69 4.01
CA LYS A 96 14.43 7.86 2.86
C LYS A 96 13.29 7.64 1.87
N PHE A 97 12.04 7.75 2.30
CA PHE A 97 10.89 7.58 1.41
C PHE A 97 10.71 8.76 0.44
N LYS A 98 11.02 9.99 0.85
CA LYS A 98 10.77 11.18 0.03
C LYS A 98 11.60 11.18 -1.27
N PRO A 99 12.91 10.87 -1.26
CA PRO A 99 13.70 10.75 -2.50
C PRO A 99 13.18 9.68 -3.47
N VAL A 100 12.62 8.58 -2.98
CA VAL A 100 12.12 7.47 -3.83
C VAL A 100 10.64 7.59 -4.18
N PHE A 101 10.00 8.71 -3.82
CA PHE A 101 8.56 8.91 -3.97
C PHE A 101 8.09 8.72 -5.42
N GLU A 102 8.79 9.33 -6.37
CA GLU A 102 8.42 9.24 -7.79
C GLU A 102 8.61 7.82 -8.34
N GLU A 103 9.66 7.12 -7.93
CA GLU A 103 9.89 5.72 -8.33
C GLU A 103 8.80 4.80 -7.77
N TYR A 104 8.47 4.97 -6.49
CA TYR A 104 7.43 4.19 -5.80
C TYR A 104 6.05 4.38 -6.46
N PHE A 105 5.66 5.63 -6.73
CA PHE A 105 4.37 5.94 -7.34
C PHE A 105 4.34 5.75 -8.86
N GLY A 106 5.50 5.73 -9.53
CA GLY A 106 5.64 5.42 -10.94
C GLY A 106 5.12 4.02 -11.30
N LEU A 107 5.09 3.10 -10.33
CA LEU A 107 4.54 1.75 -10.49
C LEU A 107 3.03 1.73 -10.81
N PHE A 108 2.29 2.83 -10.65
CA PHE A 108 0.91 2.94 -11.15
C PHE A 108 0.81 2.76 -12.67
N SER A 109 1.84 3.15 -13.42
CA SER A 109 1.85 3.10 -14.88
C SER A 109 1.99 1.67 -15.44
N ILE A 110 2.39 0.70 -14.60
CA ILE A 110 2.56 -0.69 -15.03
C ILE A 110 1.20 -1.26 -15.44
N GLY A 111 1.11 -1.82 -16.65
CA GLY A 111 -0.13 -2.36 -17.23
C GLY A 111 -0.72 -3.59 -16.51
N LYS A 112 -0.10 -4.05 -15.42
CA LYS A 112 -0.55 -5.17 -14.59
C LYS A 112 -1.42 -4.67 -13.43
N THR A 113 -2.27 -5.52 -12.89
CA THR A 113 -3.28 -5.08 -11.90
C THR A 113 -2.81 -5.13 -10.45
N ILE A 114 -2.10 -6.18 -10.05
CA ILE A 114 -1.85 -6.47 -8.63
C ILE A 114 -1.01 -5.36 -7.98
N VAL A 115 0.10 -4.96 -8.63
CA VAL A 115 1.01 -3.94 -8.10
C VAL A 115 0.32 -2.58 -7.96
N PRO A 116 -0.30 -1.98 -9.00
CA PRO A 116 -1.08 -0.74 -8.87
C PRO A 116 -2.22 -0.80 -7.84
N ALA A 117 -2.92 -1.93 -7.72
CA ALA A 117 -4.01 -2.07 -6.74
C ALA A 117 -3.49 -2.01 -5.30
N GLN A 118 -2.39 -2.70 -5.01
CA GLN A 118 -1.77 -2.69 -3.69
C GLN A 118 -1.08 -1.36 -3.39
N LEU A 119 -0.45 -0.76 -4.41
CA LEU A 119 0.11 0.57 -4.34
C LEU A 119 -0.95 1.59 -3.94
N ALA A 120 -2.12 1.57 -4.60
CA ALA A 120 -3.27 2.41 -4.25
C ALA A 120 -3.68 2.21 -2.79
N LYS A 121 -3.86 0.96 -2.36
CA LYS A 121 -4.26 0.62 -0.98
C LYS A 121 -3.25 1.13 0.06
N ASN A 122 -1.96 0.92 -0.20
CA ASN A 122 -0.87 1.28 0.71
C ASN A 122 -0.58 2.78 0.74
N SER A 123 -0.95 3.52 -0.31
CA SER A 123 -0.82 4.98 -0.37
C SER A 123 -1.52 5.67 0.82
N GLY A 124 -2.64 5.13 1.27
CA GLY A 124 -3.38 5.69 2.40
C GLY A 124 -2.72 5.44 3.75
N LYS A 125 -1.90 4.37 3.88
CA LYS A 125 -1.05 4.17 5.06
C LYS A 125 0.00 5.28 5.13
N ILE A 126 0.66 5.56 4.00
CA ILE A 126 1.71 6.58 3.89
C ILE A 126 1.10 7.97 4.12
N ALA A 127 0.03 8.34 3.41
CA ALA A 127 -0.61 9.65 3.53
C ALA A 127 -1.13 9.97 4.94
N LYS A 128 -1.47 8.93 5.72
CA LYS A 128 -1.88 9.09 7.12
C LYS A 128 -0.73 9.57 8.00
N VAL A 129 0.47 9.02 7.82
CA VAL A 129 1.64 9.28 8.70
C VAL A 129 2.61 10.32 8.14
N ARG A 130 2.69 10.46 6.82
CA ARG A 130 3.54 11.44 6.10
C ARG A 130 2.72 12.65 5.67
N THR A 131 2.46 13.55 6.62
CA THR A 131 1.74 14.81 6.38
C THR A 131 2.41 15.65 5.29
N ASP A 132 3.75 15.63 5.23
CA ASP A 132 4.57 16.34 4.25
C ASP A 132 4.39 15.83 2.80
N LEU A 133 3.90 14.60 2.61
CA LEU A 133 3.65 13.99 1.30
C LEU A 133 2.17 13.82 0.99
N ARG A 134 1.27 14.01 1.97
CA ARG A 134 -0.16 13.70 1.86
C ARG A 134 -0.83 14.35 0.64
N THR A 135 -0.58 15.65 0.44
CA THR A 135 -1.14 16.40 -0.69
C THR A 135 -0.71 15.80 -2.03
N GLN A 136 0.59 15.53 -2.20
CA GLN A 136 1.12 14.93 -3.43
C GLN A 136 0.58 13.51 -3.67
N ILE A 137 0.45 12.71 -2.61
CA ILE A 137 -0.14 11.36 -2.69
C ILE A 137 -1.59 11.46 -3.16
N THR A 138 -2.35 12.38 -2.56
CA THR A 138 -3.76 12.61 -2.90
C THR A 138 -3.92 12.97 -4.38
N GLU A 139 -3.08 13.89 -4.87
CA GLU A 139 -3.08 14.28 -6.28
C GLU A 139 -2.79 13.12 -7.23
N LYS A 140 -1.80 12.27 -6.92
CA LYS A 140 -1.51 11.09 -7.75
C LYS A 140 -2.68 10.11 -7.78
N LEU A 141 -3.33 9.88 -6.64
CA LEU A 141 -4.50 9.00 -6.55
C LEU A 141 -5.69 9.55 -7.34
N LEU A 142 -5.94 10.86 -7.27
CA LEU A 142 -7.01 11.52 -8.05
C LEU A 142 -6.74 11.46 -9.56
N LYS A 143 -5.47 11.45 -9.98
CA LYS A 143 -5.04 11.39 -11.39
C LYS A 143 -4.92 9.97 -11.96
N ILE A 144 -5.38 8.94 -11.26
CA ILE A 144 -5.22 7.53 -11.69
C ILE A 144 -5.71 7.27 -13.12
N ASP A 145 -6.77 7.97 -13.57
CA ASP A 145 -7.33 7.79 -14.91
C ASP A 145 -6.37 8.19 -16.03
N SER A 146 -5.45 9.11 -15.75
CA SER A 146 -4.39 9.58 -16.65
C SER A 146 -3.07 8.81 -16.52
N ILE A 147 -2.87 8.08 -15.42
CA ILE A 147 -1.59 7.40 -15.11
C ILE A 147 -1.66 5.91 -15.47
N HIS A 148 -2.77 5.24 -15.15
CA HIS A 148 -2.91 3.80 -15.38
C HIS A 148 -3.69 3.54 -16.67
N HIS A 149 -3.12 2.74 -17.56
CA HIS A 149 -3.75 2.34 -18.82
C HIS A 149 -4.09 0.84 -18.89
N GLY A 150 -3.93 0.11 -17.78
CA GLY A 150 -4.26 -1.31 -17.69
C GLY A 150 -5.77 -1.60 -17.63
N LYS A 151 -6.14 -2.82 -18.02
CA LYS A 151 -7.55 -3.26 -18.19
C LYS A 151 -8.40 -3.17 -16.91
N GLN A 152 -7.78 -3.30 -15.73
CA GLN A 152 -8.49 -3.33 -14.45
C GLN A 152 -8.45 -2.00 -13.69
N LYS A 153 -8.32 -0.87 -14.40
CA LYS A 153 -8.33 0.48 -13.83
C LYS A 153 -9.51 0.73 -12.89
N GLU A 154 -10.70 0.32 -13.30
CA GLU A 154 -11.93 0.49 -12.51
C GLU A 154 -11.84 -0.23 -11.17
N LEU A 155 -11.20 -1.41 -11.11
CA LEU A 155 -10.97 -2.13 -9.86
C LEU A 155 -9.97 -1.39 -8.96
N ILE A 156 -8.90 -0.81 -9.52
CA ILE A 156 -7.89 -0.04 -8.77
C ILE A 156 -8.54 1.12 -8.02
N LYS A 157 -9.54 1.79 -8.62
CA LYS A 157 -10.28 2.88 -7.97
C LYS A 157 -10.94 2.46 -6.64
N SER A 158 -11.33 1.19 -6.47
CA SER A 158 -11.83 0.72 -5.17
C SER A 158 -10.78 0.82 -4.06
N TYR A 159 -9.53 0.48 -4.37
CA TYR A 159 -8.41 0.57 -3.42
C TYR A 159 -7.99 2.01 -3.18
N ILE A 160 -8.18 2.89 -4.16
CA ILE A 160 -8.00 4.33 -3.99
C ILE A 160 -9.03 4.90 -3.00
N ILE A 161 -10.30 4.49 -3.11
CA ILE A 161 -11.35 4.89 -2.16
C ILE A 161 -11.03 4.35 -0.75
N GLU A 162 -10.61 3.09 -0.64
CA GLU A 162 -10.14 2.51 0.63
C GLU A 162 -8.94 3.29 1.22
N SER A 163 -8.06 3.81 0.36
CA SER A 163 -6.92 4.64 0.75
C SER A 163 -7.36 6.00 1.27
N PHE A 164 -8.24 6.70 0.55
CA PHE A 164 -8.81 7.97 1.00
C PHE A 164 -9.49 7.84 2.38
N ASP A 165 -10.24 6.76 2.62
CA ASP A 165 -10.92 6.52 3.88
C ASP A 165 -9.98 6.53 5.11
N LYS A 166 -8.71 6.19 4.94
CA LYS A 166 -7.72 6.09 6.03
C LYS A 166 -7.31 7.44 6.61
N TYR A 167 -7.35 8.50 5.80
CA TYR A 167 -6.83 9.83 6.14
C TYR A 167 -7.78 10.98 5.74
N PHE A 168 -9.04 10.67 5.37
CA PHE A 168 -9.96 11.67 4.84
C PHE A 168 -10.22 12.81 5.82
N LYS A 169 -10.31 12.53 7.12
CA LYS A 169 -10.54 13.54 8.16
C LYS A 169 -9.43 14.61 8.15
N GLU A 170 -8.20 14.19 7.92
CA GLU A 170 -6.99 15.01 7.93
C GLU A 170 -6.58 15.52 6.54
N ALA A 171 -7.31 15.16 5.48
CA ALA A 171 -7.02 15.61 4.12
C ALA A 171 -7.39 17.09 3.94
N GLU A 172 -6.57 17.83 3.19
CA GLU A 172 -6.91 19.19 2.74
C GLU A 172 -7.84 19.15 1.52
N GLN A 173 -7.62 18.18 0.63
CA GLN A 173 -8.33 18.02 -0.64
C GLN A 173 -9.68 17.29 -0.50
N LYS A 174 -10.44 17.56 0.57
CA LYS A 174 -11.68 16.83 0.87
C LYS A 174 -12.70 16.91 -0.26
N GLU A 175 -12.85 18.08 -0.87
CA GLU A 175 -13.78 18.30 -1.97
C GLU A 175 -13.39 17.52 -3.23
N GLN A 176 -12.10 17.52 -3.60
CA GLN A 176 -11.64 16.76 -4.77
C GLN A 176 -11.80 15.24 -4.54
N ILE A 177 -11.50 14.76 -3.33
CA ILE A 177 -11.74 13.37 -2.94
C ILE A 177 -13.23 13.04 -3.05
N PHE A 178 -14.12 13.87 -2.49
CA PHE A 178 -15.56 13.65 -2.59
C PHE A 178 -16.05 13.59 -4.03
N LYS A 179 -15.61 14.54 -4.87
CA LYS A 179 -15.97 14.57 -6.29
C LYS A 179 -15.51 13.30 -7.01
N PHE A 180 -14.29 12.86 -6.74
CA PHE A 180 -13.76 11.60 -7.28
C PHE A 180 -14.59 10.40 -6.82
N VAL A 181 -14.93 10.30 -5.53
CA VAL A 181 -15.69 9.16 -5.00
C VAL A 181 -17.11 9.15 -5.55
N LYS A 182 -17.79 10.32 -5.63
CA LYS A 182 -19.13 10.45 -6.19
C LYS A 182 -19.19 9.99 -7.65
N SER A 183 -18.18 10.33 -8.46
CA SER A 183 -18.15 9.86 -9.86
C SER A 183 -17.99 8.35 -10.01
N GLN A 184 -17.64 7.62 -8.94
CA GLN A 184 -17.55 6.15 -8.96
C GLN A 184 -18.85 5.42 -8.62
N LEU A 185 -19.95 6.12 -8.32
CA LEU A 185 -21.26 5.51 -8.00
C LEU A 185 -21.81 4.61 -9.12
N HIS A 186 -21.42 4.88 -10.36
CA HIS A 186 -21.82 4.12 -11.56
C HIS A 186 -20.66 3.33 -12.19
N SER A 187 -19.56 3.10 -11.45
CA SER A 187 -18.41 2.34 -11.97
C SER A 187 -18.83 0.95 -12.48
N LYS A 188 -18.16 0.49 -13.54
CA LYS A 188 -18.35 -0.87 -14.08
C LYS A 188 -17.91 -1.94 -13.08
N SER A 189 -17.02 -1.60 -12.14
CA SER A 189 -16.58 -2.50 -11.07
C SER A 189 -17.59 -2.51 -9.92
N PRO A 190 -18.22 -3.65 -9.58
CA PRO A 190 -19.12 -3.76 -8.43
C PRO A 190 -18.43 -3.42 -7.11
N LYS A 191 -17.15 -3.81 -6.95
CA LYS A 191 -16.35 -3.48 -5.76
C LYS A 191 -16.19 -1.97 -5.60
N THR A 192 -15.93 -1.27 -6.70
CA THR A 192 -15.73 0.19 -6.70
C THR A 192 -17.01 0.93 -6.37
N LYS A 193 -18.16 0.52 -6.95
CA LYS A 193 -19.47 1.05 -6.58
C LYS A 193 -19.76 0.87 -5.09
N LYS A 194 -19.47 -0.32 -4.54
CA LYS A 194 -19.65 -0.62 -3.11
C LYS A 194 -18.76 0.26 -2.24
N ALA A 195 -17.47 0.38 -2.57
CA ALA A 195 -16.53 1.23 -1.85
C ALA A 195 -16.98 2.70 -1.84
N ALA A 196 -17.44 3.23 -2.99
CA ALA A 196 -17.94 4.59 -3.10
C ALA A 196 -19.15 4.84 -2.20
N LYS A 197 -20.15 3.96 -2.25
CA LYS A 197 -21.34 4.06 -1.38
C LYS A 197 -20.98 4.03 0.10
N THR A 198 -20.09 3.11 0.51
CA THR A 198 -19.63 3.01 1.91
C THR A 198 -18.92 4.28 2.36
N PHE A 199 -18.01 4.81 1.53
CA PHE A 199 -17.28 6.05 1.83
C PHE A 199 -18.23 7.23 1.99
N LEU A 200 -19.13 7.46 1.02
CA LEU A 200 -20.07 8.59 1.06
C LEU A 200 -21.00 8.51 2.27
N LYS A 201 -21.55 7.31 2.56
CA LYS A 201 -22.38 7.09 3.75
C LYS A 201 -21.65 7.47 5.04
N LYS A 202 -20.34 7.20 5.13
CA LYS A 202 -19.52 7.51 6.30
C LYS A 202 -19.24 9.01 6.42
N TRP A 203 -18.89 9.67 5.32
CA TRP A 203 -18.33 11.02 5.37
C TRP A 203 -19.30 12.15 5.00
N GLU A 204 -20.39 11.91 4.26
CA GLU A 204 -21.38 12.96 3.93
C GLU A 204 -22.02 13.56 5.20
N LYS A 205 -22.21 12.73 6.23
CA LYS A 205 -22.70 13.18 7.55
C LYS A 205 -21.70 14.05 8.30
N THR A 206 -20.40 13.83 8.09
CA THR A 206 -19.34 14.55 8.80
C THR A 206 -19.11 15.94 8.19
N THR A 207 -19.25 16.08 6.87
CA THR A 207 -19.08 17.37 6.19
C THR A 207 -20.20 18.35 6.53
N PHE A 208 -21.44 17.88 6.68
CA PHE A 208 -22.60 18.73 7.05
C PHE A 208 -22.52 19.31 8.47
N ILE A 209 -21.76 18.71 9.38
CA ILE A 209 -21.59 19.23 10.75
C ILE A 209 -20.51 20.31 10.78
N ALA A 210 -19.46 20.20 9.96
CA ALA A 210 -18.37 21.18 9.91
C ALA A 210 -18.73 22.47 9.13
N SER A 211 -19.75 22.43 8.26
CA SER A 211 -20.27 23.61 7.55
C SER A 211 -21.27 24.44 8.36
N ASN A 212 -21.68 23.96 9.54
CA ASN A 212 -22.75 24.54 10.37
C ASN A 212 -22.25 24.96 11.77
N ILE A 213 -20.92 25.08 11.95
CA ILE A 213 -20.24 25.61 13.14
C ILE A 213 -19.29 26.70 12.64
#